data_AF-A0A2P5ID64-F1
#
_entry.id   AF-A0A2P5ID64-F1
#
_cell.length_a   1.000
_cell.length_b   1.000
_cell.length_c   1.000
_cell.angle_alpha   90.00
_cell.angle_beta   90.00
_cell.angle_gamma   90.00
#
_symmetry.space_group_name_H-M   'P 1'
#
loop_
_entity.id
_entity.type
_entity.pdbx_description
1 polymer ?
#
loop_
_entity_poly.entity_id
_entity_poly.type
_entity_poly.pdbx_seq_one_letter_code
_entity_poly.pdbx_strand_id
1 'polypeptide(L)'
;MPSQKKTLRPQATNLAQIKSDIAGTPVTARSDALEDLTSFFGNPNLNHEALRDKEYHSICEALFCAALADKTILLSGKGVGKAKDRLRNCARALRETVSRGVSKFKGKTVRAIIDHITDTLPTHDGDFLEPLAKDYMQTFVILLDSPTHVGNLALKDGSGWKHCAMFALDRISNLLDGNDSAPASFVIGRDSPVPGTARQSSVGPSSARSRLGGQRGALQVQRNDLLVLLQCLQLLFSAPNAPYMSKRKEVADAVLQVLRLRFDLDKLHRVAFSILSNLLLQTAGDDPALGQYLTRELVPLLGYWWQSRTLDKDELQFLVRDEMLKTMHAISVYLDYLLQDDPAATLLQQLEELLDELWGEYSSRNPRARLQLDDVTFSSLKASAGHFSTDLFALKPLDQHAERRWAFVAVMSRLEFIFLQHSKSNSQRLATEDSQPRKRQRRAGGSNRIHQKLLSSDLDTKLTSLQLLPFFLPLSNLDQEEILTLMEDLLPMVGDKQGLLSSWAMVACARYVFFCG
;
A
#
# COMPACT_ATOMS: atom_id res chain seq x y z
N MET A 1 30.32 -62.66 3.36
CA MET A 1 29.84 -62.51 1.97
C MET A 1 28.60 -61.61 1.96
N PRO A 2 28.49 -60.70 1.00
CA PRO A 2 28.05 -59.34 1.27
C PRO A 2 26.59 -59.04 0.90
N SER A 3 26.08 -58.04 1.60
CA SER A 3 24.87 -57.27 1.39
C SER A 3 24.73 -56.76 -0.04
N GLN A 4 23.63 -57.10 -0.72
CA GLN A 4 23.24 -56.39 -1.93
C GLN A 4 22.48 -55.12 -1.57
N LYS A 5 23.20 -53.99 -1.68
CA LYS A 5 22.68 -52.63 -1.82
C LYS A 5 21.49 -52.63 -2.78
N LYS A 6 20.29 -52.35 -2.27
CA LYS A 6 19.19 -51.85 -3.11
C LYS A 6 19.52 -50.42 -3.49
N THR A 7 20.08 -50.30 -4.68
CA THR A 7 20.41 -49.09 -5.41
C THR A 7 19.18 -48.18 -5.50
N LEU A 8 19.20 -47.05 -4.80
CA LEU A 8 18.39 -45.88 -5.14
C LEU A 8 18.85 -45.35 -6.50
N ARG A 9 18.07 -45.61 -7.55
CA ARG A 9 17.79 -44.75 -8.74
C ARG A 9 17.04 -45.59 -9.79
N PRO A 10 16.03 -45.01 -10.50
CA PRO A 10 16.36 -43.87 -11.38
C PRO A 10 15.21 -42.84 -11.56
N GLN A 11 15.22 -41.75 -10.77
CA GLN A 11 14.31 -40.61 -11.00
C GLN A 11 14.79 -39.70 -12.16
N ALA A 12 16.09 -39.73 -12.49
CA ALA A 12 16.67 -38.93 -13.57
C ALA A 12 16.26 -39.40 -14.99
N THR A 13 15.95 -40.69 -15.17
CA THR A 13 15.44 -41.22 -16.45
C THR A 13 14.00 -40.81 -16.72
N ASN A 14 13.19 -40.55 -15.68
CA ASN A 14 11.80 -40.13 -15.88
C ASN A 14 11.74 -38.66 -16.37
N LEU A 15 12.55 -37.76 -15.79
CA LEU A 15 12.54 -36.34 -16.16
C LEU A 15 13.04 -36.07 -17.59
N ALA A 16 14.03 -36.83 -18.07
CA ALA A 16 14.51 -36.72 -19.45
C ALA A 16 13.44 -37.16 -20.46
N GLN A 17 12.68 -38.21 -20.13
CA GLN A 17 11.57 -38.70 -20.94
C GLN A 17 10.40 -37.69 -20.93
N ILE A 18 9.97 -37.23 -19.75
CA ILE A 18 8.94 -36.19 -19.59
C ILE A 18 9.31 -34.95 -20.42
N LYS A 19 10.56 -34.50 -20.37
CA LYS A 19 11.03 -33.37 -21.17
C LYS A 19 10.90 -33.64 -22.68
N SER A 20 11.32 -34.81 -23.13
CA SER A 20 11.20 -35.21 -24.55
C SER A 20 9.75 -35.25 -24.99
N ASP A 21 8.83 -35.72 -24.14
CA ASP A 21 7.41 -35.84 -24.44
C ASP A 21 6.70 -34.47 -24.43
N ILE A 22 7.16 -33.53 -23.60
CA ILE A 22 6.69 -32.12 -23.64
C ILE A 22 7.08 -31.45 -24.96
N ALA A 23 8.33 -31.63 -25.40
CA ALA A 23 8.83 -31.08 -26.67
C ALA A 23 8.33 -31.86 -27.90
N GLY A 24 7.82 -33.07 -27.69
CA GLY A 24 7.42 -34.01 -28.72
C GLY A 24 6.13 -33.65 -29.47
N THR A 25 5.93 -34.32 -30.60
CA THR A 25 4.78 -34.15 -31.51
C THR A 25 3.47 -34.81 -31.09
N PRO A 26 3.40 -35.90 -30.30
CA PRO A 26 2.10 -36.45 -29.90
C PRO A 26 1.42 -35.57 -28.86
N VAL A 27 0.27 -35.00 -29.22
CA VAL A 27 -0.50 -34.07 -28.37
C VAL A 27 -0.97 -34.71 -27.06
N THR A 28 -1.27 -36.01 -27.07
CA THR A 28 -1.66 -36.77 -25.87
C THR A 28 -0.48 -36.98 -24.93
N ALA A 29 0.65 -37.47 -25.44
CA ALA A 29 1.88 -37.64 -24.68
C ALA A 29 2.35 -36.32 -24.03
N ARG A 30 2.16 -35.19 -24.74
CA ARG A 30 2.43 -33.86 -24.19
C ARG A 30 1.54 -33.51 -23.00
N SER A 31 0.23 -33.80 -23.09
CA SER A 31 -0.71 -33.51 -21.99
C SER A 31 -0.39 -34.32 -20.75
N ASP A 32 -0.14 -35.62 -20.91
CA ASP A 32 0.20 -36.53 -19.81
C ASP A 32 1.54 -36.13 -19.17
N ALA A 33 2.54 -35.77 -19.99
CA ALA A 33 3.83 -35.30 -19.49
C ALA A 33 3.75 -33.97 -18.72
N LEU A 34 2.83 -33.07 -19.08
CA LEU A 34 2.59 -31.82 -18.33
C LEU A 34 1.95 -32.09 -16.95
N GLU A 35 1.04 -33.05 -16.87
CA GLU A 35 0.43 -33.47 -15.60
C GLU A 35 1.45 -34.19 -14.70
N ASP A 36 2.25 -35.08 -15.28
CA ASP A 36 3.36 -35.76 -14.59
C ASP A 36 4.37 -34.75 -14.05
N LEU A 37 4.75 -33.74 -14.84
CA LEU A 37 5.66 -32.68 -14.39
C LEU A 37 5.05 -31.85 -13.25
N THR A 38 3.76 -31.52 -13.36
CA THR A 38 3.01 -30.78 -12.34
C THR A 38 2.94 -31.58 -11.04
N SER A 39 2.68 -32.89 -11.10
CA SER A 39 2.63 -33.76 -9.93
C SER A 39 4.02 -33.94 -9.29
N PHE A 40 5.06 -34.06 -10.12
CA PHE A 40 6.45 -34.18 -9.67
C PHE A 40 6.88 -32.95 -8.87
N PHE A 41 6.71 -31.74 -9.39
CA PHE A 41 7.10 -30.53 -8.67
C PHE A 41 6.06 -30.09 -7.62
N GLY A 42 4.80 -30.51 -7.74
CA GLY A 42 3.77 -30.23 -6.75
C GLY A 42 4.01 -30.97 -5.42
N ASN A 43 4.65 -32.14 -5.45
CA ASN A 43 4.84 -32.98 -4.27
C ASN A 43 6.01 -32.49 -3.38
N PRO A 44 5.74 -31.96 -2.16
CA PRO A 44 6.80 -31.45 -1.28
C PRO A 44 7.73 -32.53 -0.73
N ASN A 45 7.35 -33.81 -0.80
CA ASN A 45 8.11 -34.93 -0.24
C ASN A 45 9.20 -35.46 -1.20
N LEU A 46 9.23 -34.97 -2.44
CA LEU A 46 10.25 -35.36 -3.42
C LEU A 46 11.50 -34.48 -3.26
N ASN A 47 12.67 -35.12 -3.17
CA ASN A 47 13.92 -34.37 -3.09
C ASN A 47 14.33 -33.85 -4.47
N HIS A 48 14.19 -32.53 -4.68
CA HIS A 48 14.60 -31.83 -5.89
C HIS A 48 16.01 -31.23 -5.80
N GLU A 49 16.78 -31.49 -4.73
CA GLU A 49 18.11 -30.92 -4.52
C GLU A 49 19.10 -31.25 -5.65
N ALA A 50 18.97 -32.41 -6.27
CA ALA A 50 19.85 -32.87 -7.34
C ALA A 50 19.73 -32.06 -8.65
N LEU A 51 18.61 -31.34 -8.87
CA LEU A 51 18.43 -30.51 -10.05
C LEU A 51 19.20 -29.19 -9.91
N ARG A 52 20.00 -28.81 -10.91
CA ARG A 52 20.70 -27.52 -10.94
C ARG A 52 20.05 -26.62 -12.00
N ASP A 53 20.51 -25.37 -12.03
CA ASP A 53 20.03 -24.33 -12.95
C ASP A 53 19.92 -24.81 -14.42
N LYS A 54 20.90 -25.57 -14.91
CA LYS A 54 20.92 -26.07 -16.29
C LYS A 54 19.76 -27.03 -16.57
N GLU A 55 19.47 -27.94 -15.64
CA GLU A 55 18.36 -28.88 -15.79
C GLU A 55 17.03 -28.13 -15.75
N TYR A 56 16.85 -27.18 -14.83
CA TYR A 56 15.64 -26.34 -14.78
C TYR A 56 15.45 -25.49 -16.03
N HIS A 57 16.50 -24.81 -16.50
CA HIS A 57 16.46 -24.01 -17.71
C HIS A 57 15.98 -24.84 -18.90
N SER A 58 16.48 -26.07 -19.02
CA SER A 58 16.11 -26.95 -20.11
C SER A 58 14.67 -27.49 -20.02
N ILE A 59 14.12 -27.64 -18.81
CA ILE A 59 12.69 -27.93 -18.60
C ILE A 59 11.85 -26.71 -19.02
N CYS A 60 12.25 -25.51 -18.59
CA CYS A 60 11.57 -24.27 -18.96
C CYS A 60 11.55 -24.06 -20.48
N GLU A 61 12.66 -24.28 -21.19
CA GLU A 61 12.70 -24.22 -22.65
C GLU A 61 11.72 -25.18 -23.32
N ALA A 62 11.60 -26.42 -22.83
CA ALA A 62 10.63 -27.37 -23.35
C ALA A 62 9.18 -26.88 -23.15
N LEU A 63 8.89 -26.31 -21.97
CA LEU A 63 7.59 -25.69 -21.67
C LEU A 63 7.34 -24.45 -22.56
N PHE A 64 8.37 -23.66 -22.87
CA PHE A 64 8.24 -22.50 -23.75
C PHE A 64 7.83 -22.94 -25.16
N CYS A 65 8.50 -23.96 -25.71
CA CYS A 65 8.16 -24.53 -27.01
C CYS A 65 6.73 -25.08 -27.03
N ALA A 66 6.32 -25.80 -25.98
CA ALA A 66 4.96 -26.33 -25.86
C ALA A 66 3.91 -25.20 -25.84
N ALA A 67 4.12 -24.17 -25.02
CA ALA A 67 3.22 -23.02 -24.93
C ALA A 67 3.10 -22.26 -26.26
N LEU A 68 4.20 -22.06 -26.98
CA LEU A 68 4.20 -21.41 -28.29
C LEU A 68 3.46 -22.26 -29.35
N ALA A 69 3.67 -23.57 -29.36
CA ALA A 69 2.98 -24.48 -30.27
C ALA A 69 1.46 -24.47 -30.02
N ASP A 70 1.02 -24.50 -28.76
CA ASP A 70 -0.40 -24.45 -28.45
C ASP A 70 -1.02 -23.05 -28.62
N LYS A 71 -0.25 -21.97 -28.44
CA LYS A 71 -0.69 -20.59 -28.75
C LYS A 71 -0.97 -20.42 -30.23
N THR A 72 -0.10 -20.94 -31.12
CA THR A 72 -0.34 -20.86 -32.57
C THR A 72 -1.58 -21.64 -33.01
N ILE A 73 -1.82 -22.82 -32.41
CA ILE A 73 -3.05 -23.59 -32.64
C ILE A 73 -4.29 -22.80 -32.20
N LEU A 74 -4.24 -22.18 -31.02
CA LEU A 74 -5.34 -21.37 -30.51
C LEU A 74 -5.68 -20.20 -31.43
N LEU A 75 -4.66 -19.47 -31.91
CA LEU A 75 -4.81 -18.33 -32.83
C LEU A 75 -5.29 -18.77 -34.22
N SER A 76 -4.96 -19.98 -34.67
CA SER A 76 -5.41 -20.53 -35.95
C SER A 76 -6.90 -20.90 -36.00
N GLY A 77 -7.62 -20.85 -34.87
CA GLY A 77 -9.05 -21.15 -34.77
C GLY A 77 -9.43 -22.63 -34.81
N LYS A 78 -8.48 -23.55 -35.03
CA LYS A 78 -8.72 -25.00 -35.05
C LYS A 78 -8.50 -25.63 -33.66
N GLY A 79 -9.51 -26.31 -33.11
CA GLY A 79 -9.35 -27.06 -31.86
C GLY A 79 -9.18 -26.21 -30.59
N VAL A 80 -9.77 -25.00 -30.58
CA VAL A 80 -9.66 -23.95 -29.54
C VAL A 80 -9.81 -24.48 -28.12
N GLY A 81 -10.84 -25.29 -27.82
CA GLY A 81 -11.10 -25.79 -26.47
C GLY A 81 -9.95 -26.62 -25.90
N LYS A 82 -9.49 -27.63 -26.64
CA LYS A 82 -8.37 -28.49 -26.22
C LYS A 82 -7.04 -27.73 -26.14
N ALA A 83 -6.84 -26.72 -27.00
CA ALA A 83 -5.66 -25.87 -26.94
C ALA A 83 -5.66 -24.98 -25.69
N LYS A 84 -6.81 -24.45 -25.27
CA LYS A 84 -6.95 -23.69 -24.01
C LYS A 84 -6.58 -24.53 -22.79
N ASP A 85 -7.06 -25.77 -22.71
CA ASP A 85 -6.76 -26.65 -21.58
C ASP A 85 -5.28 -27.02 -21.53
N ARG A 86 -4.66 -27.31 -22.68
CA ARG A 86 -3.21 -27.57 -22.75
C ARG A 86 -2.39 -26.36 -22.34
N LEU A 87 -2.77 -25.16 -22.75
CA LEU A 87 -2.10 -23.92 -22.33
C LEU A 87 -2.21 -23.72 -20.82
N ARG A 88 -3.38 -23.97 -20.21
CA ARG A 88 -3.56 -23.92 -18.75
C ARG A 88 -2.64 -24.93 -18.04
N ASN A 89 -2.60 -26.17 -18.52
CA ASN A 89 -1.71 -27.21 -17.96
C ASN A 89 -0.23 -26.83 -18.11
N CYS A 90 0.16 -26.25 -19.25
CA CYS A 90 1.52 -25.79 -19.49
C CYS A 90 1.89 -24.63 -18.55
N ALA A 91 0.98 -23.67 -18.34
CA ALA A 91 1.20 -22.55 -17.44
C ALA A 91 1.32 -22.97 -15.99
N ARG A 92 0.46 -23.90 -15.56
CA ARG A 92 0.55 -24.52 -14.23
C ARG A 92 1.86 -25.28 -14.04
N ALA A 93 2.28 -26.08 -15.01
CA ALA A 93 3.53 -26.83 -14.96
C ALA A 93 4.75 -25.89 -14.86
N LEU A 94 4.74 -24.76 -15.60
CA LEU A 94 5.76 -23.72 -15.49
C LEU A 94 5.78 -23.12 -14.07
N ARG A 95 4.62 -22.75 -13.53
CA ARG A 95 4.51 -22.18 -12.18
C ARG A 95 5.08 -23.13 -11.13
N GLU A 96 4.68 -24.40 -11.12
CA GLU A 96 5.20 -25.38 -10.14
C GLU A 96 6.71 -25.60 -10.28
N THR A 97 7.21 -25.67 -11.52
CA THR A 97 8.65 -25.80 -11.81
C THR A 97 9.42 -24.61 -11.25
N VAL A 98 8.93 -23.38 -11.46
CA VAL A 98 9.55 -22.14 -10.98
C VAL A 98 9.45 -22.03 -9.46
N SER A 99 8.28 -22.29 -8.86
CA SER A 99 8.10 -22.28 -7.39
C SER A 99 9.11 -23.17 -6.67
N ARG A 100 9.42 -24.35 -7.22
CA ARG A 100 10.41 -25.27 -6.65
C ARG A 100 11.86 -24.92 -7.00
N GLY A 101 12.09 -24.29 -8.14
CA GLY A 101 13.43 -24.02 -8.70
C GLY A 101 13.99 -22.63 -8.40
N VAL A 102 13.18 -21.67 -7.96
CA VAL A 102 13.53 -20.23 -7.94
C VAL A 102 14.83 -19.91 -7.21
N SER A 103 15.13 -20.60 -6.10
CA SER A 103 16.37 -20.39 -5.33
C SER A 103 17.63 -20.87 -6.04
N LYS A 104 17.49 -21.68 -7.09
CA LYS A 104 18.59 -22.28 -7.86
C LYS A 104 18.84 -21.60 -9.19
N PHE A 105 17.94 -20.69 -9.61
CA PHE A 105 18.05 -20.05 -10.91
C PHE A 105 19.19 -19.04 -10.95
N LYS A 106 19.91 -19.03 -12.08
CA LYS A 106 20.87 -17.98 -12.41
C LYS A 106 20.20 -16.92 -13.28
N GLY A 107 20.84 -15.76 -13.38
CA GLY A 107 20.29 -14.60 -14.09
C GLY A 107 19.85 -14.88 -15.54
N LYS A 108 20.53 -15.78 -16.27
CA LYS A 108 20.12 -16.17 -17.63
C LYS A 108 18.77 -16.91 -17.65
N THR A 109 18.58 -17.85 -16.73
CA THR A 109 17.33 -18.62 -16.60
C THR A 109 16.18 -17.70 -16.21
N VAL A 110 16.39 -16.85 -15.20
CA VAL A 110 15.40 -15.85 -14.78
C VAL A 110 15.02 -14.94 -15.95
N ARG A 111 16.01 -14.42 -16.68
CA ARG A 111 15.77 -13.54 -17.83
C ARG A 111 14.97 -14.24 -18.93
N ALA A 112 15.33 -15.48 -19.28
CA ALA A 112 14.62 -16.25 -20.29
C ALA A 112 13.15 -16.51 -19.92
N ILE A 113 12.85 -16.80 -18.64
CA ILE A 113 11.46 -16.99 -18.18
C ILE A 113 10.69 -15.67 -18.25
N ILE A 114 11.32 -14.56 -17.81
CA ILE A 114 10.71 -13.22 -17.88
C ILE A 114 10.39 -12.86 -19.34
N ASP A 115 11.38 -12.96 -20.24
CA ASP A 115 11.22 -12.61 -21.64
C ASP A 115 10.11 -13.47 -22.28
N HIS A 116 10.09 -14.78 -21.99
CA HIS A 116 9.01 -15.65 -22.43
C HIS A 116 7.63 -15.20 -21.92
N ILE A 117 7.48 -14.89 -20.64
CA ILE A 117 6.19 -14.43 -20.08
C ILE A 117 5.77 -13.10 -20.73
N THR A 118 6.67 -12.12 -20.82
CA THR A 118 6.36 -10.79 -21.35
C THR A 118 6.06 -10.81 -22.85
N ASP A 119 6.64 -11.75 -23.61
CA ASP A 119 6.44 -11.85 -25.06
C ASP A 119 5.22 -12.72 -25.41
N THR A 120 4.90 -13.71 -24.57
CA THR A 120 3.83 -14.66 -24.88
C THR A 120 2.50 -14.33 -24.25
N LEU A 121 2.47 -13.61 -23.13
CA LEU A 121 1.23 -13.32 -22.43
C LEU A 121 0.37 -12.25 -23.12
N PRO A 122 0.93 -11.13 -23.63
CA PRO A 122 0.15 -10.12 -24.34
C PRO A 122 -0.45 -10.67 -25.65
N THR A 123 -1.68 -10.24 -25.94
CA THR A 123 -2.35 -10.38 -27.23
C THR A 123 -2.16 -9.12 -28.06
N HIS A 124 -2.48 -9.19 -29.36
CA HIS A 124 -2.41 -8.02 -30.25
C HIS A 124 -3.35 -6.88 -29.83
N ASP A 125 -4.40 -7.21 -29.07
CA ASP A 125 -5.39 -6.25 -28.57
C ASP A 125 -4.98 -5.62 -27.22
N GLY A 126 -3.76 -5.89 -26.73
CA GLY A 126 -3.27 -5.38 -25.45
C GLY A 126 -3.80 -6.12 -24.22
N ASP A 127 -4.57 -7.19 -24.44
CA ASP A 127 -5.10 -8.06 -23.41
C ASP A 127 -4.15 -9.21 -23.05
N PHE A 128 -4.40 -9.87 -21.92
CA PHE A 128 -3.67 -11.07 -21.54
C PHE A 128 -4.37 -12.32 -22.06
N LEU A 129 -3.58 -13.29 -22.53
CA LEU A 129 -4.09 -14.58 -22.98
C LEU A 129 -4.67 -15.35 -21.79
N GLU A 130 -5.99 -15.33 -21.63
CA GLU A 130 -6.75 -15.86 -20.47
C GLU A 130 -6.30 -17.26 -20.00
N PRO A 131 -6.03 -18.26 -20.87
CA PRO A 131 -5.48 -19.56 -20.45
C PRO A 131 -4.14 -19.52 -19.71
N LEU A 132 -3.29 -18.53 -19.98
CA LEU A 132 -1.94 -18.40 -19.39
C LEU A 132 -1.91 -17.39 -18.25
N ALA A 133 -2.75 -16.36 -18.30
CA ALA A 133 -2.66 -15.14 -17.49
C ALA A 133 -2.44 -15.41 -15.99
N LYS A 134 -3.30 -16.22 -15.38
CA LYS A 134 -3.25 -16.47 -13.94
C LYS A 134 -1.92 -17.09 -13.50
N ASP A 135 -1.52 -18.20 -14.10
CA ASP A 135 -0.34 -18.94 -13.68
C ASP A 135 0.97 -18.26 -14.12
N TYR A 136 0.98 -17.58 -15.27
CA TYR A 136 2.13 -16.79 -15.71
C TYR A 136 2.36 -15.56 -14.84
N MET A 137 1.31 -14.81 -14.48
CA MET A 137 1.46 -13.67 -13.58
C MET A 137 1.91 -14.10 -12.18
N GLN A 138 1.42 -15.24 -11.67
CA GLN A 138 1.93 -15.81 -10.43
C GLN A 138 3.40 -16.23 -10.55
N THR A 139 3.78 -16.86 -11.66
CA THR A 139 5.18 -17.21 -11.95
C THR A 139 6.06 -15.96 -11.96
N PHE A 140 5.58 -14.88 -12.56
CA PHE A 140 6.25 -13.60 -12.61
C PHE A 140 6.47 -13.01 -11.21
N VAL A 141 5.43 -13.01 -10.36
CA VAL A 141 5.55 -12.62 -8.95
C VAL A 141 6.59 -13.46 -8.21
N ILE A 142 6.57 -14.79 -8.35
CA ILE A 142 7.52 -15.69 -7.68
C ILE A 142 8.97 -15.35 -8.06
N LEU A 143 9.24 -15.02 -9.33
CA LEU A 143 10.57 -14.62 -9.78
C LEU A 143 11.02 -13.29 -9.16
N LEU A 144 10.11 -12.32 -9.06
CA LEU A 144 10.37 -11.00 -8.51
C LEU A 144 10.42 -10.98 -6.98
N ASP A 145 9.83 -11.97 -6.29
CA ASP A 145 9.84 -12.07 -4.84
C ASP A 145 11.25 -12.33 -4.27
N SER A 146 12.18 -12.84 -5.11
CA SER A 146 13.58 -13.00 -4.73
C SER A 146 14.35 -11.68 -4.88
N PRO A 147 14.87 -11.08 -3.80
CA PRO A 147 15.64 -9.82 -3.89
C PRO A 147 16.89 -9.96 -4.76
N THR A 148 17.50 -11.14 -4.77
CA THR A 148 18.66 -11.47 -5.60
C THR A 148 18.33 -11.38 -7.08
N HIS A 149 17.15 -11.84 -7.49
CA HIS A 149 16.72 -11.81 -8.89
C HIS A 149 16.43 -10.39 -9.34
N VAL A 150 15.68 -9.62 -8.55
CA VAL A 150 15.40 -8.20 -8.84
C VAL A 150 16.69 -7.39 -8.89
N GLY A 151 17.61 -7.61 -7.95
CA GLY A 151 18.91 -6.96 -7.93
C GLY A 151 19.75 -7.27 -9.17
N ASN A 152 19.69 -8.51 -9.67
CA ASN A 152 20.35 -8.90 -10.92
C ASN A 152 19.70 -8.28 -12.16
N LEU A 153 18.38 -8.10 -12.19
CA LEU A 153 17.67 -7.43 -13.29
C LEU A 153 18.02 -5.94 -13.40
N ALA A 154 18.43 -5.33 -12.29
CA ALA A 154 18.89 -3.95 -12.23
C ALA A 154 20.36 -3.77 -12.69
N LEU A 155 21.12 -4.85 -12.91
CA LEU A 155 22.48 -4.78 -13.45
C LEU A 155 22.48 -4.39 -14.93
N LYS A 156 23.65 -3.98 -15.45
CA LYS A 156 23.89 -3.70 -16.90
C LYS A 156 22.80 -2.78 -17.48
N ASP A 157 22.79 -1.55 -16.98
CA ASP A 157 21.89 -0.43 -17.36
C ASP A 157 20.43 -0.58 -16.92
N GLY A 158 20.13 -1.63 -16.15
CA GLY A 158 18.82 -1.88 -15.59
C GLY A 158 17.75 -2.17 -16.63
N SER A 159 18.16 -2.59 -17.83
CA SER A 159 17.26 -2.89 -18.95
C SER A 159 16.25 -3.98 -18.59
N GLY A 160 16.70 -5.01 -17.87
CA GLY A 160 15.83 -6.10 -17.47
C GLY A 160 14.76 -5.68 -16.47
N TRP A 161 15.15 -4.85 -15.50
CA TRP A 161 14.23 -4.24 -14.55
C TRP A 161 13.23 -3.32 -15.24
N LYS A 162 13.69 -2.44 -16.14
CA LYS A 162 12.83 -1.51 -16.90
C LYS A 162 11.79 -2.25 -17.74
N HIS A 163 12.20 -3.34 -18.39
CA HIS A 163 11.30 -4.19 -19.16
C HIS A 163 10.17 -4.76 -18.31
N CYS A 164 10.48 -5.24 -17.09
CA CYS A 164 9.47 -5.75 -16.17
C CYS A 164 8.53 -4.65 -15.67
N ALA A 165 9.06 -3.48 -15.35
CA ALA A 165 8.27 -2.34 -14.91
C ALA A 165 7.32 -1.85 -16.01
N MET A 166 7.80 -1.71 -17.25
CA MET A 166 6.98 -1.31 -18.39
C MET A 166 5.88 -2.33 -18.68
N PHE A 167 6.20 -3.62 -18.68
CA PHE A 167 5.20 -4.67 -18.85
C PHE A 167 4.05 -4.57 -17.84
N ALA A 168 4.36 -4.31 -16.56
CA ALA A 168 3.34 -4.11 -15.53
C ALA A 168 2.56 -2.80 -15.73
N LEU A 169 3.23 -1.70 -16.07
CA LEU A 169 2.63 -0.40 -16.32
C LEU A 169 1.69 -0.42 -17.52
N ASP A 170 2.14 -0.96 -18.65
CA ASP A 170 1.36 -1.06 -19.89
C ASP A 170 0.05 -1.82 -19.63
N ARG A 171 0.12 -2.92 -18.85
CA ARG A 171 -1.09 -3.66 -18.48
C ARG A 171 -2.00 -2.89 -17.55
N ILE A 172 -1.45 -2.18 -16.56
CA ILE A 172 -2.26 -1.32 -15.67
C ILE A 172 -2.98 -0.26 -16.50
N SER A 173 -2.28 0.43 -17.40
CA SER A 173 -2.86 1.43 -18.30
C SER A 173 -3.99 0.84 -19.15
N ASN A 174 -3.77 -0.32 -19.79
CA ASN A 174 -4.82 -0.97 -20.58
C ASN A 174 -6.06 -1.34 -19.75
N LEU A 175 -5.87 -1.76 -18.50
CA LEU A 175 -6.98 -2.07 -17.58
C LEU A 175 -7.73 -0.81 -17.14
N LEU A 176 -7.07 0.34 -17.07
CA LEU A 176 -7.67 1.62 -16.69
C LEU A 176 -8.40 2.26 -17.88
N ASP A 177 -7.79 2.30 -19.06
CA ASP A 177 -8.34 2.90 -20.29
C ASP A 177 -9.59 2.17 -20.79
N GLY A 178 -9.68 0.85 -20.59
CA GLY A 178 -10.87 0.05 -20.91
C GLY A 178 -12.14 0.47 -20.16
N ASN A 179 -12.03 1.36 -19.18
CA ASN A 179 -13.13 1.82 -18.32
C ASN A 179 -13.72 3.19 -18.75
N ASP A 180 -13.15 3.87 -19.74
CA ASP A 180 -13.59 5.20 -20.23
C ASP A 180 -14.96 5.18 -20.94
N SER A 181 -15.57 4.01 -21.12
CA SER A 181 -16.96 3.88 -21.61
C SER A 181 -18.04 4.08 -20.54
N ALA A 182 -17.66 4.37 -19.27
CA ALA A 182 -18.60 4.79 -18.23
C ALA A 182 -18.36 6.29 -17.90
N PRO A 183 -19.33 7.19 -18.14
CA PRO A 183 -19.10 8.62 -18.01
C PRO A 183 -18.87 9.02 -16.55
N ALA A 184 -17.75 9.72 -16.31
CA ALA A 184 -17.61 10.94 -15.50
C ALA A 184 -18.33 11.07 -14.14
N SER A 185 -18.69 9.96 -13.48
CA SER A 185 -19.35 9.95 -12.16
C SER A 185 -18.42 9.55 -11.02
N PHE A 186 -17.14 9.29 -11.32
CA PHE A 186 -16.11 8.97 -10.32
C PHE A 186 -15.31 10.17 -9.83
N VAL A 187 -15.53 11.37 -10.40
CA VAL A 187 -15.01 12.63 -9.85
C VAL A 187 -15.51 12.77 -8.41
N ILE A 188 -14.63 13.23 -7.53
CA ILE A 188 -14.85 13.47 -6.09
C ILE A 188 -16.14 14.30 -5.93
N GLY A 189 -17.25 13.59 -5.75
CA GLY A 189 -18.58 14.11 -5.52
C GLY A 189 -18.83 14.01 -4.03
N ARG A 190 -18.96 15.16 -3.41
CA ARG A 190 -19.17 15.40 -1.99
C ARG A 190 -20.54 14.89 -1.56
N ASP A 191 -20.73 13.58 -1.43
CA ASP A 191 -21.96 13.00 -0.89
C ASP A 191 -21.85 12.89 0.64
N SER A 192 -22.16 13.99 1.30
CA SER A 192 -22.48 14.04 2.72
C SER A 192 -23.91 13.53 2.92
N PRO A 193 -24.18 12.48 3.74
CA PRO A 193 -25.54 12.09 4.04
C PRO A 193 -26.11 13.03 5.13
N VAL A 194 -26.91 14.01 4.72
CA VAL A 194 -27.78 14.76 5.65
C VAL A 194 -28.97 13.87 6.03
N PRO A 195 -29.34 13.75 7.31
CA PRO A 195 -30.49 12.94 7.73
C PRO A 195 -31.81 13.69 7.52
N GLY A 196 -32.79 12.98 6.97
CA GLY A 196 -34.20 13.36 7.07
C GLY A 196 -34.82 13.92 5.79
N THR A 197 -35.41 13.04 4.99
CA THR A 197 -36.84 13.11 4.65
C THR A 197 -37.20 11.86 3.84
N ALA A 198 -38.10 11.05 4.39
CA ALA A 198 -38.71 9.96 3.65
C ALA A 198 -39.58 10.54 2.53
N ARG A 199 -39.31 10.18 1.27
CA ARG A 199 -40.31 10.19 0.21
C ARG A 199 -40.25 8.91 -0.59
N GLN A 200 -41.37 8.23 -0.53
CA GLN A 200 -41.75 7.04 -1.29
C GLN A 200 -41.74 7.37 -2.79
N SER A 201 -41.12 6.52 -3.60
CA SER A 201 -41.57 6.31 -4.98
C SER A 201 -41.34 4.85 -5.37
N SER A 202 -42.45 4.12 -5.44
CA SER A 202 -42.57 2.76 -5.90
C SER A 202 -42.49 2.68 -7.42
N VAL A 203 -41.45 2.05 -7.98
CA VAL A 203 -41.49 1.43 -9.31
C VAL A 203 -40.71 0.11 -9.24
N GLY A 204 -41.37 -1.00 -9.61
CA GLY A 204 -40.96 -2.37 -9.30
C GLY A 204 -39.72 -2.90 -10.05
N PRO A 205 -39.05 -3.96 -9.56
CA PRO A 205 -37.85 -4.51 -10.17
C PRO A 205 -38.12 -5.87 -10.84
N SER A 206 -37.95 -5.98 -12.15
CA SER A 206 -37.99 -7.32 -12.79
C SER A 206 -37.09 -7.51 -14.02
N SER A 207 -36.10 -6.64 -14.29
CA SER A 207 -35.14 -6.89 -15.39
C SER A 207 -33.66 -6.53 -15.11
N ALA A 208 -33.32 -6.04 -13.91
CA ALA A 208 -31.95 -5.59 -13.59
C ALA A 208 -31.04 -6.67 -12.96
N ARG A 209 -31.57 -7.83 -12.54
CA ARG A 209 -30.81 -8.83 -11.76
C ARG A 209 -29.77 -9.63 -12.56
N SER A 210 -29.89 -9.71 -13.89
CA SER A 210 -28.95 -10.45 -14.73
C SER A 210 -27.69 -9.64 -15.12
N ARG A 211 -27.81 -8.31 -15.28
CA ARG A 211 -26.68 -7.45 -15.70
C ARG A 211 -25.76 -7.02 -14.54
N LEU A 212 -26.27 -6.98 -13.31
CA LEU A 212 -25.50 -6.63 -12.11
C LEU A 212 -24.53 -7.74 -11.66
N GLY A 213 -24.83 -9.01 -11.96
CA GLY A 213 -23.95 -10.14 -11.64
C GLY A 213 -22.67 -10.16 -12.49
N GLY A 214 -22.80 -9.85 -13.79
CA GLY A 214 -21.66 -9.80 -14.71
C GLY A 214 -20.70 -8.63 -14.46
N GLN A 215 -21.23 -7.44 -14.13
CA GLN A 215 -20.42 -6.27 -13.81
C GLN A 215 -19.63 -6.43 -12.52
N ARG A 216 -20.22 -7.00 -11.47
CA ARG A 216 -19.50 -7.27 -10.21
C ARG A 216 -18.38 -8.31 -10.39
N GLY A 217 -18.62 -9.34 -11.20
CA GLY A 217 -17.59 -10.33 -11.53
C GLY A 217 -16.43 -9.73 -12.32
N ALA A 218 -16.71 -8.90 -13.33
CA ALA A 218 -15.69 -8.22 -14.14
C ALA A 218 -14.83 -7.27 -13.31
N LEU A 219 -15.45 -6.45 -12.43
CA LEU A 219 -14.74 -5.56 -11.51
C LEU A 219 -13.85 -6.32 -10.52
N GLN A 220 -14.31 -7.47 -10.03
CA GLN A 220 -13.53 -8.30 -9.11
C GLN A 220 -12.33 -8.96 -9.80
N VAL A 221 -12.47 -9.40 -11.06
CA VAL A 221 -11.35 -9.93 -11.86
C VAL A 221 -10.32 -8.83 -12.13
N GLN A 222 -10.77 -7.67 -12.60
CA GLN A 222 -9.90 -6.50 -12.83
C GLN A 222 -9.14 -6.10 -11.55
N ARG A 223 -9.82 -6.08 -10.40
CA ARG A 223 -9.18 -5.82 -9.09
C ARG A 223 -8.08 -6.83 -8.75
N ASN A 224 -8.31 -8.11 -8.98
CA ASN A 224 -7.30 -9.14 -8.74
C ASN A 224 -6.10 -8.98 -9.67
N ASP A 225 -6.34 -8.64 -10.94
CA ASP A 225 -5.27 -8.39 -11.91
C ASP A 225 -4.44 -7.17 -11.52
N LEU A 226 -5.09 -6.05 -11.16
CA LEU A 226 -4.43 -4.84 -10.66
C LEU A 226 -3.59 -5.11 -9.42
N LEU A 227 -4.12 -5.90 -8.47
CA LEU A 227 -3.39 -6.27 -7.25
C LEU A 227 -2.09 -7.01 -7.58
N VAL A 228 -2.13 -7.96 -8.52
CA VAL A 228 -0.93 -8.73 -8.90
C VAL A 228 0.09 -7.83 -9.61
N LEU A 229 -0.35 -6.94 -10.49
CA LEU A 229 0.53 -5.99 -11.19
C LEU A 229 1.20 -5.00 -10.22
N LEU A 230 0.43 -4.47 -9.27
CA LEU A 230 0.96 -3.61 -8.21
C LEU A 230 1.95 -4.34 -7.31
N GLN A 231 1.72 -5.62 -6.97
CA GLN A 231 2.71 -6.42 -6.25
C GLN A 231 4.01 -6.57 -7.04
N CYS A 232 3.94 -6.75 -8.36
CA CYS A 232 5.13 -6.81 -9.20
C CYS A 232 5.92 -5.49 -9.12
N LEU A 233 5.24 -4.34 -9.22
CA LEU A 233 5.87 -3.03 -9.07
C LEU A 233 6.47 -2.83 -7.68
N GLN A 234 5.75 -3.22 -6.61
CA GLN A 234 6.27 -3.13 -5.24
C GLN A 234 7.57 -3.94 -5.08
N LEU A 235 7.60 -5.18 -5.58
CA LEU A 235 8.79 -6.04 -5.51
C LEU A 235 9.97 -5.47 -6.31
N LEU A 236 9.71 -4.93 -7.50
CA LEU A 236 10.73 -4.26 -8.31
C LEU A 236 11.34 -3.04 -7.59
N PHE A 237 10.52 -2.25 -6.90
CA PHE A 237 10.96 -1.03 -6.21
C PHE A 237 11.56 -1.29 -4.82
N SER A 238 11.43 -2.51 -4.30
CA SER A 238 11.99 -2.90 -3.00
C SER A 238 13.50 -3.18 -3.04
N ALA A 239 14.09 -3.34 -4.24
CA ALA A 239 15.51 -3.61 -4.38
C ALA A 239 16.36 -2.33 -4.20
N PRO A 240 17.44 -2.37 -3.39
CA PRO A 240 18.24 -1.18 -3.08
C PRO A 240 18.98 -0.59 -4.28
N ASN A 241 19.26 -1.39 -5.31
CA ASN A 241 19.91 -0.98 -6.55
C ASN A 241 18.92 -0.77 -7.72
N ALA A 242 17.60 -0.68 -7.44
CA ALA A 242 16.59 -0.50 -8.48
C ALA A 242 16.80 0.84 -9.24
N PRO A 243 16.75 0.84 -10.58
CA PRO A 243 16.88 2.07 -11.40
C PRO A 243 15.55 2.86 -11.45
N TYR A 244 14.97 3.13 -10.28
CA TYR A 244 13.62 3.69 -10.15
C TYR A 244 13.47 5.10 -10.72
N MET A 245 14.56 5.87 -10.79
CA MET A 245 14.56 7.26 -11.32
C MET A 245 13.89 7.39 -12.69
N SER A 246 14.07 6.40 -13.56
CA SER A 246 13.54 6.43 -14.92
C SER A 246 12.03 6.19 -15.02
N LYS A 247 11.41 5.58 -13.99
CA LYS A 247 10.01 5.11 -14.03
C LYS A 247 9.16 5.55 -12.84
N ARG A 248 9.73 6.24 -11.86
CA ARG A 248 9.03 6.69 -10.64
C ARG A 248 7.77 7.52 -10.90
N LYS A 249 7.78 8.41 -11.90
CA LYS A 249 6.61 9.24 -12.24
C LYS A 249 5.49 8.40 -12.85
N GLU A 250 5.82 7.57 -13.84
CA GLU A 250 4.84 6.68 -14.48
C GLU A 250 4.20 5.72 -13.47
N VAL A 251 4.99 5.18 -12.54
CA VAL A 251 4.49 4.35 -11.45
C VAL A 251 3.62 5.13 -10.47
N ALA A 252 4.04 6.33 -10.06
CA ALA A 252 3.23 7.21 -9.23
C ALA A 252 1.86 7.49 -9.86
N ASP A 253 1.85 7.90 -11.13
CA ASP A 253 0.62 8.23 -11.87
C ASP A 253 -0.30 7.01 -11.98
N ALA A 254 0.24 5.83 -12.31
CA ALA A 254 -0.52 4.59 -12.39
C ALA A 254 -1.14 4.18 -11.04
N VAL A 255 -0.36 4.26 -9.95
CA VAL A 255 -0.83 3.91 -8.60
C VAL A 255 -1.89 4.91 -8.11
N LEU A 256 -1.72 6.20 -8.37
CA LEU A 256 -2.72 7.23 -8.05
C LEU A 256 -4.03 7.00 -8.82
N GLN A 257 -3.96 6.63 -10.10
CA GLN A 257 -5.16 6.28 -10.87
C GLN A 257 -5.87 5.07 -10.28
N VAL A 258 -5.14 4.03 -9.86
CA VAL A 258 -5.72 2.87 -9.18
C VAL A 258 -6.38 3.25 -7.85
N LEU A 259 -5.77 4.12 -7.04
CA LEU A 259 -6.36 4.60 -5.78
C LEU A 259 -7.60 5.49 -5.96
N ARG A 260 -7.78 6.08 -7.14
CA ARG A 260 -9.01 6.82 -7.50
C ARG A 260 -10.17 5.89 -7.87
N LEU A 261 -9.89 4.61 -8.12
CA LEU A 261 -10.95 3.61 -8.31
C LEU A 261 -11.64 3.35 -6.97
N ARG A 262 -12.97 3.38 -6.96
CA ARG A 262 -13.78 3.20 -5.74
C ARG A 262 -13.94 1.73 -5.37
N PHE A 263 -12.83 1.07 -5.03
CA PHE A 263 -12.83 -0.30 -4.48
C PHE A 263 -12.92 -0.28 -2.95
N ASP A 264 -13.47 -1.32 -2.33
CA ASP A 264 -13.39 -1.45 -0.87
C ASP A 264 -11.95 -1.61 -0.40
N LEU A 265 -11.61 -0.97 0.73
CA LEU A 265 -10.28 -1.02 1.37
C LEU A 265 -9.80 -2.46 1.56
N ASP A 266 -8.59 -2.75 1.08
CA ASP A 266 -8.07 -4.11 1.03
C ASP A 266 -6.55 -4.19 0.78
N LYS A 267 -6.08 -5.38 0.40
CA LYS A 267 -4.69 -5.63 0.04
C LYS A 267 -4.19 -4.75 -1.13
N LEU A 268 -5.05 -4.41 -2.10
CA LEU A 268 -4.66 -3.53 -3.22
C LEU A 268 -4.29 -2.13 -2.70
N HIS A 269 -5.10 -1.57 -1.80
CA HIS A 269 -4.81 -0.27 -1.17
C HIS A 269 -3.53 -0.32 -0.34
N ARG A 270 -3.34 -1.39 0.44
CA ARG A 270 -2.09 -1.59 1.20
C ARG A 270 -0.86 -1.53 0.30
N VAL A 271 -0.86 -2.27 -0.80
CA VAL A 271 0.27 -2.31 -1.75
C VAL A 271 0.46 -0.95 -2.41
N ALA A 272 -0.62 -0.30 -2.83
CA ALA A 272 -0.58 1.03 -3.43
C ALA A 272 0.03 2.10 -2.50
N PHE A 273 -0.45 2.21 -1.26
CA PHE A 273 0.12 3.13 -0.28
C PHE A 273 1.57 2.79 0.07
N SER A 274 1.93 1.50 0.13
CA SER A 274 3.31 1.09 0.36
C SER A 274 4.26 1.57 -0.75
N ILE A 275 3.85 1.46 -2.02
CA ILE A 275 4.62 1.99 -3.16
C ILE A 275 4.78 3.51 -3.04
N LEU A 276 3.68 4.24 -2.81
CA LEU A 276 3.69 5.70 -2.74
C LEU A 276 4.50 6.22 -1.56
N SER A 277 4.41 5.58 -0.38
CA SER A 277 5.21 5.92 0.79
C SER A 277 6.70 5.77 0.50
N ASN A 278 7.12 4.69 -0.15
CA ASN A 278 8.52 4.48 -0.52
C ASN A 278 8.98 5.51 -1.56
N LEU A 279 8.14 5.82 -2.55
CA LEU A 279 8.45 6.86 -3.54
C LEU A 279 8.63 8.23 -2.89
N LEU A 280 7.72 8.64 -1.99
CA LEU A 280 7.81 9.92 -1.29
C LEU A 280 9.11 10.08 -0.47
N LEU A 281 9.53 9.00 0.20
CA LEU A 281 10.78 8.99 0.96
C LEU A 281 12.01 9.05 0.04
N GLN A 282 11.96 8.37 -1.11
CA GLN A 282 13.05 8.40 -2.10
C GLN A 282 13.16 9.75 -2.82
N THR A 283 12.04 10.41 -3.11
CA THR A 283 12.02 11.69 -3.83
C THR A 283 12.49 12.88 -3.00
N ALA A 284 12.56 12.75 -1.67
CA ALA A 284 12.85 13.86 -0.76
C ALA A 284 14.25 14.46 -0.98
N GLY A 285 15.21 13.64 -1.39
CA GLY A 285 16.56 14.09 -1.74
C GLY A 285 16.75 14.41 -3.23
N ASP A 286 16.01 13.76 -4.12
CA ASP A 286 16.36 13.71 -5.54
C ASP A 286 15.42 14.50 -6.48
N ASP A 287 14.11 14.54 -6.17
CA ASP A 287 13.10 15.18 -7.02
C ASP A 287 11.94 15.71 -6.17
N PRO A 288 12.14 16.85 -5.52
CA PRO A 288 11.13 17.43 -4.64
C PRO A 288 9.86 17.83 -5.41
N ALA A 289 9.95 18.09 -6.72
CA ALA A 289 8.79 18.45 -7.53
C ALA A 289 7.81 17.27 -7.66
N LEU A 290 8.32 16.04 -7.85
CA LEU A 290 7.48 14.84 -7.83
C LEU A 290 6.86 14.60 -6.44
N GLY A 291 7.63 14.78 -5.36
CA GLY A 291 7.12 14.63 -3.99
C GLY A 291 6.03 15.65 -3.64
N GLN A 292 6.16 16.89 -4.11
CA GLN A 292 5.15 17.94 -4.01
C GLN A 292 3.87 17.57 -4.78
N TYR A 293 4.01 17.11 -6.03
CA TYR A 293 2.88 16.63 -6.83
C TYR A 293 2.13 15.49 -6.12
N LEU A 294 2.86 14.46 -5.69
CA LEU A 294 2.30 13.32 -4.96
C LEU A 294 1.55 13.75 -3.70
N THR A 295 2.11 14.69 -2.94
CA THR A 295 1.50 15.18 -1.71
C THR A 295 0.17 15.87 -1.97
N ARG A 296 0.08 16.72 -3.00
CA ARG A 296 -1.17 17.39 -3.41
C ARG A 296 -2.27 16.40 -3.77
N GLU A 297 -1.91 15.31 -4.45
CA GLU A 297 -2.86 14.27 -4.85
C GLU A 297 -3.25 13.35 -3.68
N LEU A 298 -2.34 13.07 -2.76
CA LEU A 298 -2.54 12.09 -1.69
C LEU A 298 -3.36 12.60 -0.52
N VAL A 299 -3.27 13.88 -0.17
CA VAL A 299 -4.02 14.46 0.97
C VAL A 299 -5.54 14.21 0.84
N PRO A 300 -6.21 14.56 -0.27
CA PRO A 300 -7.64 14.29 -0.42
C PRO A 300 -7.97 12.79 -0.48
N LEU A 301 -7.09 11.97 -1.08
CA LEU A 301 -7.27 10.51 -1.11
C LEU A 301 -7.19 9.90 0.30
N LEU A 302 -6.24 10.36 1.12
CA LEU A 302 -6.11 9.94 2.51
C LEU A 302 -7.35 10.33 3.30
N GLY A 303 -7.86 11.56 3.16
CA GLY A 303 -9.12 11.97 3.80
C GLY A 303 -10.31 11.09 3.39
N TYR A 304 -10.42 10.77 2.10
CA TYR A 304 -11.47 9.89 1.60
C TYR A 304 -11.39 8.46 2.14
N TRP A 305 -10.19 7.87 2.19
CA TRP A 305 -10.01 6.48 2.61
C TRP A 305 -9.94 6.29 4.13
N TRP A 306 -9.68 7.36 4.89
CA TRP A 306 -9.49 7.30 6.34
C TRP A 306 -10.81 7.30 7.16
N GLN A 307 -11.97 7.29 6.51
CA GLN A 307 -13.29 7.41 7.15
C GLN A 307 -13.43 6.63 8.47
N SER A 308 -13.75 7.35 9.55
CA SER A 308 -13.80 6.82 10.94
C SER A 308 -14.81 5.68 11.16
N ARG A 309 -15.73 5.44 10.22
CA ARG A 309 -16.92 4.58 10.40
C ARG A 309 -16.67 3.08 10.21
N THR A 310 -15.54 2.69 9.61
CA THR A 310 -15.19 1.29 9.31
C THR A 310 -14.27 0.68 10.36
N LEU A 311 -14.58 0.84 11.65
CA LEU A 311 -13.83 0.20 12.73
C LEU A 311 -14.41 -1.19 13.04
N ASP A 312 -14.18 -2.16 12.16
CA ASP A 312 -14.49 -3.56 12.46
C ASP A 312 -13.23 -4.40 12.27
N LYS A 313 -12.69 -4.89 13.41
CA LYS A 313 -11.82 -6.06 13.74
C LYS A 313 -10.96 -6.78 12.68
N ASP A 314 -10.83 -6.28 11.46
CA ASP A 314 -10.09 -6.90 10.38
C ASP A 314 -8.61 -6.49 10.44
N GLU A 315 -7.76 -7.47 10.69
CA GLU A 315 -6.30 -7.33 10.65
C GLU A 315 -5.81 -6.67 9.34
N LEU A 316 -6.49 -6.93 8.22
CA LEU A 316 -6.18 -6.32 6.94
C LEU A 316 -6.37 -4.81 6.94
N GLN A 317 -7.45 -4.30 7.54
CA GLN A 317 -7.72 -2.85 7.59
C GLN A 317 -6.64 -2.14 8.40
N PHE A 318 -6.19 -2.76 9.49
CA PHE A 318 -5.07 -2.25 10.26
C PHE A 318 -3.78 -2.16 9.45
N LEU A 319 -3.47 -3.18 8.64
CA LEU A 319 -2.30 -3.17 7.77
C LEU A 319 -2.38 -2.10 6.68
N VAL A 320 -3.58 -1.80 6.17
CA VAL A 320 -3.78 -0.67 5.24
C VAL A 320 -3.55 0.66 5.96
N ARG A 321 -4.13 0.82 7.16
CA ARG A 321 -3.94 2.04 7.96
C ARG A 321 -2.50 2.28 8.36
N ASP A 322 -1.72 1.23 8.60
CA ASP A 322 -0.28 1.37 8.85
C ASP A 322 0.45 1.97 7.62
N GLU A 323 0.14 1.51 6.41
CA GLU A 323 0.73 2.09 5.19
C GLU A 323 0.22 3.51 4.92
N MET A 324 -1.04 3.82 5.26
CA MET A 324 -1.56 5.19 5.19
C MET A 324 -0.85 6.11 6.19
N LEU A 325 -0.59 5.66 7.44
CA LEU A 325 0.17 6.43 8.43
C LEU A 325 1.61 6.69 7.98
N LYS A 326 2.27 5.69 7.37
CA LYS A 326 3.59 5.90 6.75
C LYS A 326 3.53 6.94 5.64
N THR A 327 2.50 6.88 4.80
CA THR A 327 2.26 7.86 3.73
C THR A 327 2.04 9.26 4.31
N MET A 328 1.19 9.40 5.34
CA MET A 328 0.94 10.65 6.06
C MET A 328 2.23 11.23 6.69
N HIS A 329 3.06 10.36 7.27
CA HIS A 329 4.37 10.77 7.77
C HIS A 329 5.26 11.29 6.64
N ALA A 330 5.34 10.57 5.51
CA ALA A 330 6.16 10.94 4.37
C ALA A 330 5.71 12.26 3.71
N ILE A 331 4.39 12.49 3.55
CA ILE A 331 3.88 13.76 3.00
C ILE A 331 4.15 14.95 3.93
N SER A 332 4.29 14.74 5.24
CA SER A 332 4.53 15.83 6.21
C SER A 332 5.83 16.61 5.93
N VAL A 333 6.78 15.99 5.22
CA VAL A 333 8.02 16.63 4.76
C VAL A 333 7.76 17.69 3.68
N TYR A 334 6.76 17.47 2.83
CA TYR A 334 6.43 18.36 1.71
C TYR A 334 5.30 19.35 2.04
N LEU A 335 4.41 18.99 2.96
CA LEU A 335 3.24 19.80 3.31
C LEU A 335 3.61 21.21 3.76
N ASP A 336 4.67 21.36 4.57
CA ASP A 336 5.11 22.67 5.07
C ASP A 336 5.47 23.62 3.91
N TYR A 337 6.22 23.12 2.91
CA TYR A 337 6.55 23.89 1.72
C TYR A 337 5.32 24.20 0.87
N LEU A 338 4.45 23.21 0.63
CA LEU A 338 3.29 23.37 -0.24
C LEU A 338 2.26 24.37 0.31
N LEU A 339 2.09 24.43 1.62
CA LEU A 339 1.13 25.34 2.26
C LEU A 339 1.62 26.80 2.27
N GLN A 340 2.93 27.05 2.16
CA GLN A 340 3.45 28.41 1.99
C GLN A 340 3.03 29.02 0.64
N ASP A 341 2.90 28.16 -0.38
CA ASP A 341 2.59 28.46 -1.79
C ASP A 341 1.14 28.05 -2.16
N ASP A 342 0.22 27.96 -1.19
CA ASP A 342 -1.20 27.68 -1.43
C ASP A 342 -2.05 28.96 -1.32
N PRO A 343 -2.20 29.74 -2.41
CA PRO A 343 -2.94 31.01 -2.36
C PRO A 343 -4.45 30.82 -2.16
N ALA A 344 -4.99 29.65 -2.55
CA ALA A 344 -6.42 29.37 -2.48
C ALA A 344 -6.82 28.68 -1.15
N ALA A 345 -5.85 28.36 -0.29
CA ALA A 345 -6.03 27.61 0.95
C ALA A 345 -6.79 26.27 0.75
N THR A 346 -6.76 25.70 -0.45
CA THR A 346 -7.50 24.47 -0.78
C THR A 346 -6.85 23.26 -0.15
N LEU A 347 -5.52 23.20 -0.18
CA LEU A 347 -4.76 22.13 0.45
C LEU A 347 -4.86 22.23 1.98
N LEU A 348 -4.86 23.46 2.51
CA LEU A 348 -5.07 23.70 3.94
C LEU A 348 -6.44 23.18 4.41
N GLN A 349 -7.50 23.43 3.63
CA GLN A 349 -8.84 22.91 3.92
C GLN A 349 -8.90 21.38 3.85
N GLN A 350 -8.28 20.76 2.84
CA GLN A 350 -8.21 19.30 2.73
C GLN A 350 -7.44 18.67 3.90
N LEU A 351 -6.39 19.33 4.38
CA LEU A 351 -5.66 18.91 5.58
C LEU A 351 -6.53 19.03 6.84
N GLU A 352 -7.33 20.09 6.96
CA GLU A 352 -8.29 20.26 8.06
C GLU A 352 -9.31 19.11 8.11
N GLU A 353 -9.90 18.78 6.95
CA GLU A 353 -10.86 17.67 6.81
C GLU A 353 -10.23 16.32 7.18
N LEU A 354 -9.00 16.05 6.74
CA LEU A 354 -8.25 14.85 7.13
C LEU A 354 -8.00 14.80 8.64
N LEU A 355 -7.61 15.92 9.24
CA LEU A 355 -7.41 16.02 10.68
C LEU A 355 -8.72 15.79 11.46
N ASP A 356 -9.86 16.33 11.00
CA ASP A 356 -11.17 16.06 11.61
C ASP A 356 -11.50 14.56 11.61
N GLU A 357 -11.24 13.84 10.52
CA GLU A 357 -11.41 12.38 10.47
C GLU A 357 -10.45 11.66 11.45
N LEU A 358 -9.19 12.09 11.55
CA LEU A 358 -8.21 11.55 12.51
C LEU A 358 -8.66 11.76 13.98
N TRP A 359 -9.16 12.95 14.30
CA TRP A 359 -9.72 13.25 15.62
C TRP A 359 -10.95 12.41 15.93
N GLY A 360 -11.87 12.31 14.97
CA GLY A 360 -13.09 11.52 15.10
C GLY A 360 -12.78 10.04 15.32
N GLU A 361 -11.83 9.50 14.57
CA GLU A 361 -11.42 8.10 14.73
C GLU A 361 -10.72 7.87 16.07
N TYR A 362 -9.69 8.65 16.42
CA TYR A 362 -8.90 8.38 17.62
C TYR A 362 -9.72 8.58 18.90
N SER A 363 -10.53 9.63 18.94
CA SER A 363 -11.38 9.93 20.10
C SER A 363 -12.55 8.97 20.23
N SER A 364 -13.02 8.33 19.15
CA SER A 364 -14.06 7.29 19.26
C SER A 364 -13.54 5.89 19.57
N ARG A 365 -12.21 5.65 19.45
CA ARG A 365 -11.60 4.35 19.79
C ARG A 365 -11.85 3.97 21.23
N ASN A 366 -12.01 2.67 21.49
CA ASN A 366 -11.99 2.13 22.85
C ASN A 366 -10.70 2.58 23.58
N PRO A 367 -10.75 2.94 24.87
CA PRO A 367 -9.56 3.29 25.65
C PRO A 367 -8.40 2.32 25.44
N ARG A 368 -8.62 0.99 25.38
CA ARG A 368 -7.57 -0.02 25.16
C ARG A 368 -6.90 0.03 23.78
N ALA A 369 -7.56 0.65 22.80
CA ALA A 369 -7.05 0.84 21.44
C ALA A 369 -6.36 2.21 21.24
N ARG A 370 -6.37 3.08 22.26
CA ARG A 370 -5.57 4.32 22.32
C ARG A 370 -4.25 4.06 23.03
N LEU A 371 -3.28 4.95 22.84
CA LEU A 371 -1.97 4.85 23.51
C LEU A 371 -2.15 4.74 25.02
N GLN A 372 -1.66 3.64 25.61
CA GLN A 372 -1.72 3.41 27.06
C GLN A 372 -0.42 3.86 27.72
N LEU A 373 -0.49 4.18 29.01
CA LEU A 373 0.73 4.41 29.80
C LEU A 373 1.55 3.11 29.94
N ASP A 374 0.88 1.96 29.88
CA ASP A 374 1.54 0.66 29.85
C ASP A 374 2.31 0.40 28.55
N ASP A 375 2.09 1.18 27.49
CA ASP A 375 2.83 1.06 26.23
C ASP A 375 4.18 1.79 26.27
N VAL A 376 4.38 2.69 27.25
CA VAL A 376 5.54 3.59 27.32
C VAL A 376 6.38 3.32 28.55
N THR A 377 7.62 3.80 28.51
CA THR A 377 8.58 3.75 29.60
C THR A 377 9.16 5.14 29.84
N PHE A 378 9.28 5.52 31.10
CA PHE A 378 9.92 6.75 31.55
C PHE A 378 11.37 6.50 31.99
N SER A 379 11.98 5.42 31.48
CA SER A 379 13.34 5.04 31.87
C SER A 379 14.36 6.01 31.30
N SER A 380 15.34 6.41 32.11
CA SER A 380 16.48 7.25 31.69
C SER A 380 17.53 6.50 30.87
N LEU A 381 17.33 5.21 30.60
CA LEU A 381 18.19 4.44 29.73
C LEU A 381 18.14 5.08 28.35
N LYS A 382 19.29 5.62 27.92
CA LYS A 382 19.45 6.21 26.59
C LYS A 382 18.96 5.21 25.55
N ALA A 383 17.81 5.50 24.98
CA ALA A 383 17.26 4.70 23.93
C ALA A 383 18.27 4.64 22.78
N SER A 384 18.47 3.46 22.20
CA SER A 384 19.37 3.31 21.05
C SER A 384 18.96 4.25 19.93
N ALA A 385 19.93 4.76 19.16
CA ALA A 385 19.62 5.56 17.96
C ALA A 385 18.60 4.81 17.08
N GLY A 386 17.47 5.45 16.78
CA GLY A 386 16.36 4.86 16.02
C GLY A 386 15.21 4.27 16.85
N HIS A 387 15.23 4.37 18.17
CA HIS A 387 14.10 3.98 19.01
C HIS A 387 12.99 5.05 19.03
N PHE A 388 11.73 4.63 19.15
CA PHE A 388 10.59 5.55 19.25
C PHE A 388 10.57 6.23 20.62
N SER A 389 11.07 7.46 20.70
CA SER A 389 11.13 8.22 21.93
C SER A 389 10.73 9.68 21.73
N THR A 390 10.16 10.24 22.79
CA THR A 390 10.10 11.67 23.05
C THR A 390 11.17 12.04 24.08
N ASP A 391 11.32 13.33 24.38
CA ASP A 391 12.22 13.78 25.45
C ASP A 391 11.79 13.29 26.85
N LEU A 392 10.54 12.85 27.01
CA LEU A 392 9.96 12.43 28.30
C LEU A 392 9.88 10.92 28.48
N PHE A 393 9.52 10.20 27.41
CA PHE A 393 9.23 8.78 27.46
C PHE A 393 9.52 8.11 26.13
N ALA A 394 9.78 6.81 26.20
CA ALA A 394 10.05 5.95 25.06
C ALA A 394 9.03 4.82 24.97
N LEU A 395 8.76 4.33 23.77
CA LEU A 395 7.89 3.19 23.55
C LEU A 395 8.51 1.91 24.14
N LYS A 396 7.71 1.02 24.73
CA LYS A 396 8.20 -0.31 25.08
C LYS A 396 8.60 -1.07 23.80
N PRO A 397 9.78 -1.71 23.78
CA PRO A 397 10.20 -2.47 22.61
C PRO A 397 9.31 -3.70 22.41
N LEU A 398 9.23 -4.18 21.16
CA LEU A 398 8.63 -5.47 20.77
C LEU A 398 7.10 -5.56 20.79
N ASP A 399 6.36 -4.45 20.96
CA ASP A 399 4.90 -4.42 20.80
C ASP A 399 4.48 -3.65 19.54
N GLN A 400 4.11 -4.38 18.48
CA GLN A 400 3.63 -3.81 17.23
C GLN A 400 2.33 -3.02 17.37
N HIS A 401 1.45 -3.39 18.30
CA HIS A 401 0.23 -2.63 18.53
C HIS A 401 0.52 -1.30 19.23
N ALA A 402 1.49 -1.29 20.15
CA ALA A 402 1.97 -0.07 20.76
C ALA A 402 2.62 0.87 19.73
N GLU A 403 3.41 0.31 18.80
CA GLU A 403 3.98 1.07 17.67
C GLU A 403 2.89 1.72 16.81
N ARG A 404 1.82 0.99 16.48
CA ARG A 404 0.68 1.54 15.73
C ARG A 404 0.00 2.68 16.47
N ARG A 405 -0.25 2.51 17.77
CA ARG A 405 -0.88 3.55 18.61
C ARG A 405 0.00 4.80 18.71
N TRP A 406 1.31 4.60 18.88
CA TRP A 406 2.31 5.66 18.89
C TRP A 406 2.37 6.41 17.56
N ALA A 407 2.49 5.68 16.45
CA ALA A 407 2.59 6.24 15.11
C ALA A 407 1.37 7.11 14.78
N PHE A 408 0.17 6.69 15.19
CA PHE A 408 -1.05 7.48 15.03
C PHE A 408 -0.91 8.85 15.72
N VAL A 409 -0.58 8.88 17.01
CA VAL A 409 -0.48 10.12 17.80
C VAL A 409 0.66 11.01 17.28
N ALA A 410 1.79 10.41 16.90
CA ALA A 410 2.94 11.14 16.35
C ALA A 410 2.63 11.79 14.98
N VAL A 411 1.96 11.06 14.08
CA VAL A 411 1.56 11.62 12.78
C VAL A 411 0.50 12.69 12.95
N MET A 412 -0.51 12.44 13.78
CA MET A 412 -1.59 13.38 14.04
C MET A 412 -1.08 14.70 14.65
N SER A 413 -0.20 14.63 15.64
CA SER A 413 0.43 15.81 16.24
C SER A 413 1.31 16.60 15.26
N ARG A 414 2.05 15.90 14.39
CA ARG A 414 2.85 16.54 13.34
C ARG A 414 1.98 17.28 12.32
N LEU A 415 0.88 16.68 11.89
CA LEU A 415 -0.06 17.30 10.95
C LEU A 415 -0.79 18.49 11.60
N GLU A 416 -1.20 18.38 12.88
CA GLU A 416 -1.77 19.50 13.64
C GLU A 416 -0.79 20.68 13.76
N PHE A 417 0.48 20.40 14.01
CA PHE A 417 1.52 21.44 14.05
C PHE A 417 1.62 22.18 12.71
N ILE A 418 1.72 21.46 11.60
CA ILE A 418 1.79 22.04 10.25
C ILE A 418 0.53 22.88 9.97
N PHE A 419 -0.65 22.35 10.29
CA PHE A 419 -1.91 23.06 10.12
C PHE A 419 -1.96 24.36 10.92
N LEU A 420 -1.59 24.33 12.21
CA LEU A 420 -1.60 25.52 13.08
C LEU A 420 -0.67 26.61 12.55
N GLN A 421 0.55 26.24 12.14
CA GLN A 421 1.55 27.17 11.61
C GLN A 421 1.00 27.95 10.40
N HIS A 422 0.36 27.26 9.47
CA HIS A 422 -0.15 27.85 8.23
C HIS A 422 -1.51 28.55 8.42
N SER A 423 -2.35 28.09 9.34
CA SER A 423 -3.61 28.77 9.70
C SER A 423 -3.37 30.16 10.33
N LYS A 424 -2.36 30.28 11.20
CA LYS A 424 -1.92 31.57 11.78
C LYS A 424 -1.43 32.53 10.68
N SER A 425 -0.60 32.04 9.76
CA SER A 425 -0.07 32.83 8.62
C SER A 425 -1.16 33.33 7.67
N ASN A 426 -2.11 32.46 7.30
CA ASN A 426 -3.19 32.82 6.38
C ASN A 426 -4.15 33.87 6.99
N SER A 427 -4.45 33.74 8.29
CA SER A 427 -5.26 34.71 9.03
C SER A 427 -4.63 36.11 9.05
N GLN A 428 -3.29 36.18 9.10
CA GLN A 428 -2.55 37.45 9.06
C GLN A 428 -2.54 38.06 7.64
N ARG A 429 -2.40 37.25 6.58
CA ARG A 429 -2.45 37.72 5.18
C ARG A 429 -3.79 38.37 4.81
N LEU A 430 -4.90 37.75 5.21
CA LEU A 430 -6.25 38.29 4.96
C LEU A 430 -6.50 39.62 5.70
N ALA A 431 -5.87 39.84 6.86
CA ALA A 431 -6.00 41.09 7.60
C ALA A 431 -5.25 42.27 6.95
N THR A 432 -4.26 42.00 6.09
CA THR A 432 -3.46 43.03 5.42
C THR A 432 -4.03 43.50 4.08
N GLU A 433 -4.85 42.71 3.38
CA GLU A 433 -5.41 43.10 2.07
C GLU A 433 -6.75 43.84 2.16
N ASP A 434 -7.54 43.65 3.21
CA ASP A 434 -8.86 44.31 3.39
C ASP A 434 -8.84 45.35 4.52
N SER A 435 -8.22 46.50 4.26
CA SER A 435 -8.31 47.68 5.13
C SER A 435 -9.65 48.41 4.95
N GLN A 436 -10.77 47.77 5.29
CA GLN A 436 -12.03 48.46 5.58
C GLN A 436 -12.69 47.93 6.87
N PRO A 437 -13.22 48.81 7.74
CA PRO A 437 -13.69 48.42 9.06
C PRO A 437 -15.10 47.84 8.97
N ARG A 438 -15.23 46.56 8.60
CA ARG A 438 -16.50 45.83 8.73
C ARG A 438 -16.63 45.24 10.14
N LYS A 439 -17.39 45.95 10.97
CA LYS A 439 -18.25 45.46 12.06
C LYS A 439 -17.77 44.17 12.77
N ARG A 440 -16.83 44.34 13.71
CA ARG A 440 -16.44 43.42 14.81
C ARG A 440 -16.92 41.98 14.64
N GLN A 441 -16.39 41.29 13.64
CA GLN A 441 -16.42 39.83 13.59
C GLN A 441 -15.68 39.36 14.84
N ARG A 442 -16.38 38.59 15.68
CA ARG A 442 -15.85 38.05 16.93
C ARG A 442 -14.48 37.45 16.62
N ARG A 443 -13.44 37.96 17.28
CA ARG A 443 -12.12 37.33 17.36
C ARG A 443 -12.33 35.93 17.94
N ALA A 444 -12.60 34.93 17.10
CA ALA A 444 -12.12 33.58 17.35
C ALA A 444 -10.63 33.63 17.02
N GLY A 445 -9.88 34.36 17.85
CA GLY A 445 -8.46 34.52 17.67
C GLY A 445 -7.81 33.17 17.88
N GLY A 446 -7.01 32.73 16.91
CA GLY A 446 -5.69 32.10 17.03
C GLY A 446 -5.47 30.97 18.05
N SER A 447 -6.50 30.48 18.73
CA SER A 447 -6.39 29.51 19.81
C SER A 447 -6.16 28.15 19.17
N ASN A 448 -5.03 27.55 19.54
CA ASN A 448 -4.61 26.22 19.14
C ASN A 448 -5.80 25.24 19.17
N ARG A 449 -6.06 24.53 18.06
CA ARG A 449 -7.17 23.55 17.97
C ARG A 449 -7.08 22.50 19.06
N ILE A 450 -5.87 22.05 19.42
CA ILE A 450 -5.64 21.13 20.53
C ILE A 450 -6.12 21.74 21.85
N HIS A 451 -5.87 23.03 22.08
CA HIS A 451 -6.33 23.75 23.27
C HIS A 451 -7.86 23.84 23.32
N GLN A 452 -8.52 24.12 22.19
CA GLN A 452 -9.98 24.12 22.11
C GLN A 452 -10.57 22.73 22.41
N LYS A 453 -9.93 21.66 21.91
CA LYS A 453 -10.34 20.27 22.14
C LYS A 453 -10.05 19.82 23.58
N LEU A 454 -9.02 20.35 24.22
CA LEU A 454 -8.73 20.14 25.65
C LEU A 454 -9.84 20.69 26.55
N LEU A 455 -10.46 21.80 26.14
CA LEU A 455 -11.60 22.43 26.83
C LEU A 455 -12.96 21.87 26.42
N SER A 456 -13.01 20.89 25.49
CA SER A 456 -14.25 20.22 25.07
C SER A 456 -14.98 19.59 26.26
N SER A 457 -16.32 19.50 26.23
CA SER A 457 -17.06 18.76 27.27
C SER A 457 -16.87 17.24 27.17
N ASP A 458 -16.46 16.73 26.01
CA ASP A 458 -16.27 15.31 25.76
C ASP A 458 -14.95 14.80 26.34
N LEU A 459 -15.03 13.87 27.31
CA LEU A 459 -13.88 13.27 28.00
C LEU A 459 -12.93 12.57 27.04
N ASP A 460 -13.46 11.95 25.99
CA ASP A 460 -12.63 11.20 25.05
C ASP A 460 -11.78 12.14 24.18
N THR A 461 -12.39 13.21 23.68
CA THR A 461 -11.69 14.30 23.00
C THR A 461 -10.66 14.98 23.91
N LYS A 462 -10.98 15.20 25.20
CA LYS A 462 -10.01 15.74 26.17
C LYS A 462 -8.80 14.82 26.32
N LEU A 463 -9.05 13.52 26.52
CA LEU A 463 -8.00 12.52 26.66
C LEU A 463 -7.11 12.46 25.41
N THR A 464 -7.70 12.50 24.22
CA THR A 464 -6.94 12.58 22.95
C THR A 464 -6.04 13.81 22.93
N SER A 465 -6.57 14.97 23.34
CA SER A 465 -5.81 16.23 23.39
C SER A 465 -4.62 16.12 24.34
N LEU A 466 -4.83 15.56 25.54
CA LEU A 466 -3.76 15.33 26.52
C LEU A 466 -2.67 14.38 26.00
N GLN A 467 -3.04 13.34 25.24
CA GLN A 467 -2.09 12.40 24.65
C GLN A 467 -1.28 13.00 23.50
N LEU A 468 -1.83 13.96 22.77
CA LEU A 468 -1.14 14.65 21.68
C LEU A 468 -0.12 15.68 22.18
N LEU A 469 -0.38 16.32 23.33
CA LEU A 469 0.48 17.40 23.86
C LEU A 469 1.96 17.03 23.98
N PRO A 470 2.36 15.86 24.54
CA PRO A 470 3.77 15.47 24.62
C PRO A 470 4.50 15.42 23.28
N PHE A 471 3.79 15.12 22.18
CA PHE A 471 4.32 15.03 20.84
C PHE A 471 4.27 16.38 20.10
N PHE A 472 3.23 17.18 20.37
CA PHE A 472 3.01 18.47 19.73
C PHE A 472 3.94 19.57 20.26
N LEU A 473 4.12 19.64 21.58
CA LEU A 473 4.91 20.71 22.22
C LEU A 473 6.36 20.82 21.75
N PRO A 474 7.13 19.73 21.58
CA PRO A 474 8.47 19.81 20.99
C PRO A 474 8.52 20.49 19.62
N LEU A 475 7.41 20.42 18.86
CA LEU A 475 7.33 20.98 17.51
C LEU A 475 6.88 22.44 17.54
N SER A 476 6.03 22.81 18.50
CA SER A 476 5.40 24.12 18.54
C SER A 476 6.28 25.20 19.19
N ASN A 477 6.35 26.37 18.55
CA ASN A 477 6.87 27.59 19.16
C ASN A 477 5.69 28.37 19.76
N LEU A 478 5.19 27.94 20.92
CA LEU A 478 4.11 28.65 21.61
C LEU A 478 4.66 29.88 22.33
N ASP A 479 3.88 30.96 22.31
CA ASP A 479 4.22 32.17 23.06
C ASP A 479 4.07 31.94 24.57
N GLN A 480 4.79 32.70 25.39
CA GLN A 480 4.75 32.57 26.85
C GLN A 480 3.33 32.69 27.42
N GLU A 481 2.49 33.57 26.85
CA GLU A 481 1.08 33.71 27.26
C GLU A 481 0.26 32.46 26.92
N GLU A 482 0.45 31.87 25.72
CA GLU A 482 -0.25 30.64 25.32
C GLU A 482 0.13 29.47 26.25
N ILE A 483 1.41 29.41 26.66
CA ILE A 483 1.90 28.40 27.61
C ILE A 483 1.25 28.56 28.98
N LEU A 484 1.20 29.78 29.51
CA LEU A 484 0.58 30.05 30.81
C LEU A 484 -0.91 29.69 30.80
N THR A 485 -1.66 30.10 29.76
CA THR A 485 -3.09 29.76 29.66
C THR A 485 -3.32 28.26 29.65
N LEU A 486 -2.47 27.52 28.92
CA LEU A 486 -2.64 26.09 28.81
C LEU A 486 -2.25 25.37 30.12
N MET A 487 -1.23 25.86 30.85
CA MET A 487 -0.91 25.36 32.18
C MET A 487 -2.03 25.61 33.20
N GLU A 488 -2.65 26.79 33.18
CA GLU A 488 -3.82 27.12 34.02
C GLU A 488 -4.98 26.14 33.79
N ASP A 489 -5.20 25.74 32.53
CA ASP A 489 -6.25 24.80 32.17
C ASP A 489 -5.90 23.31 32.45
N LEU A 490 -4.61 22.95 32.44
CA LEU A 490 -4.16 21.57 32.73
C LEU A 490 -4.12 21.25 34.23
N LEU A 491 -3.76 22.22 35.07
CA LEU A 491 -3.55 21.98 36.50
C LEU A 491 -4.80 21.39 37.21
N PRO A 492 -6.04 21.84 36.92
CA PRO A 492 -7.25 21.21 37.44
C PRO A 492 -7.43 19.76 36.99
N MET A 493 -6.95 19.39 35.80
CA MET A 493 -7.11 18.03 35.24
C MET A 493 -6.20 17.00 35.92
N VAL A 494 -5.10 17.44 36.55
CA VAL A 494 -4.24 16.56 37.36
C VAL A 494 -5.01 16.00 38.56
N GLY A 495 -5.93 16.77 39.13
CA GLY A 495 -6.79 16.35 40.25
C GLY A 495 -8.06 15.59 39.85
N ASP A 496 -8.21 15.23 38.57
CA ASP A 496 -9.42 14.55 38.09
C ASP A 496 -9.58 13.15 38.71
N LYS A 497 -10.82 12.72 38.92
CA LYS A 497 -11.16 11.41 39.52
C LYS A 497 -10.86 10.26 38.55
N GLN A 498 -10.83 10.52 37.25
CA GLN A 498 -10.51 9.55 36.22
C GLN A 498 -8.98 9.38 36.13
N GLY A 499 -8.47 8.26 36.66
CA GLY A 499 -7.04 8.02 36.76
C GLY A 499 -6.27 8.14 35.44
N LEU A 500 -6.85 7.71 34.31
CA LEU A 500 -6.23 7.87 32.98
C LEU A 500 -6.09 9.35 32.58
N LEU A 501 -7.12 10.15 32.81
CA LEU A 501 -7.12 11.57 32.47
C LEU A 501 -6.09 12.32 33.33
N SER A 502 -6.12 12.09 34.65
CA SER A 502 -5.16 12.64 35.60
C SER A 502 -3.71 12.25 35.25
N SER A 503 -3.48 10.98 34.88
CA SER A 503 -2.13 10.50 34.54
C SER A 503 -1.59 11.14 33.26
N TRP A 504 -2.41 11.24 32.20
CA TRP A 504 -1.99 11.91 30.97
C TRP A 504 -1.87 13.44 31.16
N ALA A 505 -2.67 14.05 32.02
CA ALA A 505 -2.49 15.45 32.42
C ALA A 505 -1.14 15.68 33.12
N MET A 506 -0.74 14.77 34.03
CA MET A 506 0.58 14.83 34.67
C MET A 506 1.72 14.71 33.64
N VAL A 507 1.60 13.80 32.66
CA VAL A 507 2.60 13.66 31.58
C VAL A 507 2.65 14.92 30.71
N ALA A 508 1.51 15.49 30.36
CA ALA A 508 1.45 16.76 29.62
C ALA A 508 2.12 17.89 30.40
N CYS A 509 1.80 18.06 31.69
CA CYS A 509 2.45 19.03 32.59
C CYS A 509 3.97 18.83 32.68
N ALA A 510 4.44 17.58 32.79
CA ALA A 510 5.86 17.29 32.80
C ALA A 510 6.54 17.76 31.51
N ARG A 511 5.88 17.64 30.35
CA ARG A 511 6.44 18.11 29.07
C ARG A 511 6.70 19.60 29.08
N TYR A 512 5.77 20.37 29.65
CA TYR A 512 5.90 21.82 29.77
C TYR A 512 7.12 22.23 30.59
N VAL A 513 7.39 21.54 31.70
CA VAL A 513 8.57 21.83 32.54
C VAL A 513 9.86 21.66 31.74
N PHE A 514 9.96 20.61 30.91
CA PHE A 514 11.12 20.38 30.02
C PHE A 514 11.14 21.28 28.78
N PHE A 515 10.05 21.96 28.45
CA PHE A 515 10.00 22.90 27.32
C PHE A 515 10.43 24.32 27.73
N CYS A 516 10.11 24.73 28.97
CA CYS A 516 10.44 26.06 29.49
C CYS A 516 11.78 26.16 30.23
N GLY A 517 12.33 25.04 30.69
CA GLY A 517 13.64 24.97 31.35
C GLY A 517 14.75 24.64 30.37
#